data_AF-A0A382QFD3-F1
#
_entry.id   AF-A0A382QFD3-F1
#
_cell.length_a   1.000
_cell.length_b   1.000
_cell.length_c   1.000
_cell.angle_alpha   90.00
_cell.angle_beta   90.00
_cell.angle_gamma   90.00
#
_symmetry.space_group_name_H-M   'P 1'
#
loop_
_entity.id
_entity.type
_entity.pdbx_description
1 polymer ?
#
loop_
_entity_poly.entity_id
_entity_poly.type
_entity_poly.pdbx_seq_one_letter_code
_entity_poly.pdbx_strand_id
1 'polypeptide(L)'
;QNIFRDELRKTKGKDFVEIEENTLPQYDQDQLEILDVNKALSKLGDKCRKILLLIAEEYKYAEISEKLSIPLGTTMSSLLRCRKQLHQELYGSSQYNEI
;
A
#
# COMPACT_ATOMS: atom_id res chain seq x y z
N GLN A 1 6.62 17.62 0.66
CA GLN A 1 5.69 17.77 -0.49
C GLN A 1 6.30 17.07 -1.69
N ASN A 2 5.61 16.09 -2.31
CA ASN A 2 6.09 15.35 -3.48
C ASN A 2 5.04 15.40 -4.59
N ILE A 3 4.69 16.60 -5.04
CA ILE A 3 3.72 16.83 -6.13
C ILE A 3 4.38 16.77 -7.52
N PHE A 4 5.70 16.98 -7.62
CA PHE A 4 6.40 17.08 -8.91
C PHE A 4 6.87 15.73 -9.50
N ARG A 5 6.90 14.64 -8.72
CA ARG A 5 7.33 13.32 -9.25
C ARG A 5 6.22 12.56 -9.97
N ASP A 6 4.95 12.88 -9.72
CA ASP A 6 3.83 12.15 -10.32
C ASP A 6 3.56 12.59 -11.78
N GLU A 7 3.85 13.83 -12.15
CA GLU A 7 3.65 14.33 -13.53
C GLU A 7 4.64 13.73 -14.54
N LEU A 8 5.91 13.56 -14.17
CA LEU A 8 6.96 13.02 -15.05
C LEU A 8 6.82 11.52 -15.30
N ARG A 9 6.04 10.79 -14.48
CA ARG A 9 5.82 9.35 -14.65
C ARG A 9 4.64 9.02 -15.57
N LYS A 10 3.86 10.02 -15.99
CA LYS A 10 2.80 9.84 -17.01
C LYS A 10 3.37 9.50 -18.39
N THR A 11 4.64 9.77 -18.68
CA THR A 11 5.17 9.76 -20.06
C THR A 11 6.39 8.87 -20.33
N LYS A 12 6.96 8.15 -19.35
CA LYS A 12 8.19 7.38 -19.60
C LYS A 12 8.18 5.98 -18.99
N GLY A 13 8.28 4.97 -19.88
CA GLY A 13 8.79 3.61 -19.66
C GLY A 13 8.25 2.87 -18.43
N LYS A 14 7.18 2.08 -18.63
CA LYS A 14 6.71 1.15 -17.59
C LYS A 14 7.39 -0.20 -17.80
N ASP A 15 8.38 -0.51 -16.97
CA ASP A 15 8.67 -1.92 -16.65
C ASP A 15 7.47 -2.43 -15.85
N PHE A 16 6.74 -3.37 -16.44
CA PHE A 16 5.64 -4.05 -15.78
C PHE A 16 6.25 -5.17 -14.93
N VAL A 17 6.20 -5.02 -13.61
CA VAL A 17 6.47 -6.14 -12.70
C VAL A 17 5.12 -6.79 -12.46
N GLU A 18 4.95 -7.99 -13.02
CA GLU A 18 3.84 -8.88 -12.73
C GLU A 18 4.04 -9.38 -11.29
N ILE A 19 3.18 -8.96 -10.37
CA ILE A 19 3.25 -9.38 -8.97
C ILE A 19 2.20 -10.47 -8.80
N GLU A 20 2.65 -11.71 -8.62
CA GLU A 20 1.79 -12.82 -8.23
C GLU A 20 1.19 -12.54 -6.84
N GLU A 21 -0.13 -12.52 -6.80
CA GLU A 21 -0.95 -12.18 -5.64
C GLU A 21 -1.02 -13.36 -4.68
N ASN A 22 -0.01 -13.58 -3.82
CA ASN A 22 -0.19 -14.50 -2.67
C ASN A 22 0.87 -14.52 -1.55
N THR A 23 1.45 -13.37 -1.15
CA THR A 23 2.30 -13.32 0.06
C THR A 23 1.86 -12.22 1.01
N LEU A 24 0.68 -12.38 1.59
CA LEU A 24 0.36 -11.70 2.85
C LEU A 24 0.55 -12.71 3.97
N PRO A 25 1.50 -12.49 4.90
CA PRO A 25 1.61 -13.35 6.06
C PRO A 25 0.31 -13.22 6.87
N GLN A 26 -0.28 -14.36 7.22
CA GLN A 26 -1.46 -14.42 8.06
C GLN A 26 -1.00 -14.28 9.51
N TYR A 27 -1.30 -13.13 10.12
CA TYR A 27 -1.07 -12.87 11.54
C TYR A 27 -2.39 -13.05 12.30
N ASP A 28 -2.31 -13.82 13.37
CA ASP A 28 -3.41 -14.12 14.29
C ASP A 28 -2.98 -13.57 15.66
N GLN A 29 -3.62 -12.49 16.17
CA GLN A 29 -3.92 -12.27 17.62
C GLN A 29 -4.36 -10.82 18.03
N ASP A 30 -5.22 -10.79 19.07
CA ASP A 30 -5.46 -9.79 20.13
C ASP A 30 -5.81 -8.31 19.88
N GLN A 31 -6.65 -7.77 20.79
CA GLN A 31 -7.13 -6.37 20.80
C GLN A 31 -6.02 -5.31 20.96
N LEU A 32 -4.87 -5.69 21.54
CA LEU A 32 -3.71 -4.79 21.64
C LEU A 32 -3.13 -4.49 20.24
N GLU A 33 -3.16 -5.47 19.33
CA GLU A 33 -2.72 -5.28 17.94
C GLU A 33 -3.63 -4.31 17.18
N ILE A 34 -4.94 -4.31 17.48
CA ILE A 34 -5.89 -3.39 16.84
C ILE A 34 -5.57 -1.92 17.16
N LEU A 35 -5.16 -1.61 18.39
CA LEU A 35 -4.77 -0.25 18.78
C LEU A 35 -3.48 0.17 18.05
N ASP A 36 -2.53 -0.75 17.94
CA ASP A 36 -1.25 -0.51 17.25
C ASP A 36 -1.44 -0.35 15.74
N VAL A 37 -2.36 -1.09 15.11
CA VAL A 37 -2.73 -0.94 13.69
C VAL A 37 -3.35 0.44 13.43
N ASN A 38 -4.28 0.90 14.26
CA ASN A 38 -4.87 2.23 14.10
C ASN A 38 -3.82 3.34 14.23
N LYS A 39 -2.90 3.20 15.20
CA LYS A 39 -1.78 4.14 15.38
C LYS A 39 -0.83 4.11 14.19
N ALA A 40 -0.47 2.93 13.67
CA ALA A 40 0.38 2.80 12.49
C ALA A 40 -0.29 3.42 11.26
N LEU A 41 -1.56 3.10 11.01
CA LEU A 41 -2.35 3.70 9.94
C LEU A 41 -2.40 5.22 10.08
N SER A 42 -2.55 5.78 11.28
CA SER A 42 -2.54 7.24 11.55
C SER A 42 -1.29 7.95 11.01
N LYS A 43 -0.15 7.28 10.99
CA LYS A 43 1.12 7.82 10.48
C LYS A 43 1.28 7.68 8.97
N LEU A 44 0.50 6.82 8.30
CA LEU A 44 0.52 6.69 6.85
C LEU A 44 -0.11 7.93 6.19
N GLY A 45 0.48 8.36 5.07
CA GLY A 45 -0.12 9.42 4.25
C GLY A 45 -1.50 9.01 3.68
N ASP A 46 -2.37 9.99 3.45
CA ASP A 46 -3.78 9.77 3.05
C ASP A 46 -3.96 8.84 1.86
N LYS A 47 -3.07 8.93 0.87
CA LYS A 47 -3.09 8.06 -0.31
C LYS A 47 -2.96 6.59 0.08
N CYS A 48 -2.01 6.26 0.96
CA CYS A 48 -1.79 4.88 1.38
C CYS A 48 -2.92 4.35 2.25
N ARG A 49 -3.42 5.18 3.18
CA ARG A 49 -4.56 4.83 4.02
C ARG A 49 -5.80 4.49 3.19
N LYS A 50 -6.13 5.32 2.18
CA LYS A 50 -7.25 5.08 1.26
C LYS A 50 -7.09 3.80 0.45
N ILE A 51 -5.90 3.56 -0.11
CA ILE A 51 -5.62 2.33 -0.88
C ILE A 51 -5.81 1.09 0.00
N LEU A 52 -5.24 1.10 1.22
CA LEU A 52 -5.33 -0.04 2.13
C LEU A 52 -6.77 -0.29 2.61
N LEU A 53 -7.53 0.77 2.89
CA LEU A 53 -8.94 0.65 3.27
C LEU A 53 -9.78 0.02 2.15
N LEU A 54 -9.62 0.50 0.92
CA LEU A 54 -10.37 -0.06 -0.22
C LEU A 54 -10.02 -1.53 -0.48
N ILE A 55 -8.76 -1.92 -0.29
CA ILE A 55 -8.38 -3.34 -0.38
C ILE A 55 -9.02 -4.16 0.75
N ALA A 56 -9.07 -3.63 1.97
CA ALA A 56 -9.73 -4.29 3.10
C ALA A 56 -11.25 -4.41 2.91
N GLU A 57 -11.86 -3.51 2.16
CA GLU A 57 -13.25 -3.56 1.70
C GLU A 57 -13.44 -4.45 0.44
N GLU A 58 -12.45 -5.27 0.10
CA GLU A 58 -12.45 -6.23 -1.02
C GLU A 58 -12.61 -5.62 -2.43
N TYR A 59 -12.32 -4.33 -2.60
CA TYR A 59 -12.28 -3.74 -3.95
C TYR A 59 -11.11 -4.28 -4.76
N LYS A 60 -11.38 -4.56 -6.05
CA LYS A 60 -10.36 -4.98 -7.01
C LYS A 60 -9.47 -3.80 -7.40
N TYR A 61 -8.25 -4.09 -7.86
CA TYR A 61 -7.31 -3.05 -8.29
C TYR A 61 -7.84 -2.10 -9.36
N ALA A 62 -8.66 -2.60 -10.28
CA ALA A 62 -9.34 -1.78 -11.30
C ALA A 62 -10.32 -0.79 -10.67
N GLU A 63 -11.14 -1.23 -9.72
CA GLU A 63 -12.12 -0.38 -9.04
C GLU A 63 -11.41 0.69 -8.18
N ILE A 64 -10.29 0.35 -7.55
CA ILE A 64 -9.46 1.30 -6.81
C ILE A 64 -8.81 2.32 -7.75
N SER A 65 -8.31 1.86 -8.90
CA SER A 65 -7.74 2.71 -9.95
C SER A 65 -8.74 3.78 -10.39
N GLU A 66 -9.99 3.38 -10.63
CA GLU A 66 -11.08 4.27 -11.00
C GLU A 66 -11.46 5.23 -9.87
N LYS A 67 -11.76 4.71 -8.66
CA LYS A 67 -12.17 5.52 -7.50
C LYS A 67 -11.13 6.59 -7.11
N LEU A 68 -9.85 6.25 -7.20
CA LEU A 68 -8.77 7.16 -6.83
C LEU A 68 -8.21 7.96 -8.01
N SER A 69 -8.73 7.73 -9.23
CA SER A 69 -8.25 8.37 -10.47
C SER A 69 -6.73 8.26 -10.67
N ILE A 70 -6.18 7.09 -10.33
CA ILE A 70 -4.77 6.74 -10.51
C ILE A 70 -4.63 5.57 -11.50
N PRO A 71 -3.56 5.45 -12.29
CA PRO A 71 -3.39 4.32 -13.22
C PRO A 71 -3.29 2.97 -12.51
N LEU A 72 -3.81 1.89 -13.11
CA LEU A 72 -3.79 0.53 -12.54
C LEU A 72 -2.39 0.07 -12.09
N GLY A 73 -1.36 0.26 -12.92
CA GLY A 73 0.02 -0.07 -12.53
C GLY A 73 0.58 0.83 -11.42
N THR A 74 0.05 2.05 -11.29
CA THR A 74 0.34 2.93 -10.14
C THR A 74 -0.39 2.43 -8.90
N THR A 75 -1.62 1.90 -9.00
CA THR A 75 -2.35 1.26 -7.89
C THR A 75 -1.55 0.09 -7.34
N MET A 76 -1.15 -0.86 -8.19
CA MET A 76 -0.37 -2.04 -7.80
C MET A 76 0.94 -1.65 -7.11
N SER A 77 1.75 -0.81 -7.76
CA SER A 77 3.03 -0.38 -7.17
C SER A 77 2.85 0.49 -5.93
N SER A 78 1.76 1.26 -5.83
CA SER A 78 1.46 2.04 -4.61
C SER A 78 1.05 1.13 -3.48
N LEU A 79 0.22 0.11 -3.71
CA LEU A 79 -0.19 -0.85 -2.70
C LEU A 79 1.02 -1.52 -2.06
N LEU A 80 1.96 -2.02 -2.87
CA LEU A 80 3.21 -2.60 -2.36
C LEU A 80 3.96 -1.62 -1.43
N ARG A 81 4.15 -0.37 -1.88
CA ARG A 81 4.81 0.66 -1.07
C ARG A 81 4.05 1.00 0.21
N CYS A 82 2.72 0.96 0.17
CA CYS A 82 1.88 1.26 1.33
C CYS A 82 1.89 0.11 2.34
N ARG A 83 1.87 -1.15 1.88
CA ARG A 83 2.07 -2.33 2.75
C ARG A 83 3.43 -2.30 3.42
N LYS A 84 4.49 -1.97 2.67
CA LYS A 84 5.84 -1.79 3.23
C LYS A 84 5.87 -0.72 4.32
N GLN A 85 5.28 0.44 4.07
CA GLN A 85 5.20 1.51 5.08
C GLN A 85 4.41 1.05 6.32
N LEU A 86 3.27 0.39 6.13
CA LEU A 86 2.48 -0.13 7.25
C LEU A 86 3.28 -1.11 8.10
N HIS A 87 3.96 -2.06 7.46
CA HIS A 87 4.82 -3.03 8.14
C HIS A 87 5.95 -2.32 8.91
N GLN A 88 6.60 -1.32 8.31
CA GLN A 88 7.63 -0.54 9.00
C GLN A 88 7.10 0.23 10.21
N GLU A 89 5.87 0.74 10.15
CA GLU A 89 5.25 1.44 11.27
C GLU A 89 4.82 0.51 12.41
N LEU A 90 4.50 -0.76 12.10
CA LEU A 90 4.12 -1.79 13.07
C LEU A 90 5.33 -2.47 13.71
N TYR A 91 6.31 -2.86 12.91
CA TYR A 91 7.40 -3.76 13.35
C TYR A 91 8.80 -3.14 13.26
N GLY A 92 8.92 -1.93 12.70
CA GLY A 92 10.20 -1.25 12.50
C GLY A 92 10.92 -1.66 11.21
N SER A 93 11.91 -0.84 10.80
CA SER A 93 12.60 -0.94 9.50
C SER A 93 13.46 -2.19 9.30
N SER A 94 13.78 -2.93 10.36
CA SER A 94 14.73 -4.06 10.33
C SER A 94 14.13 -5.37 9.81
N GLN A 95 12.80 -5.51 9.81
CA GLN A 95 12.10 -6.79 9.60
C GLN A 95 11.59 -6.99 8.14
N TYR A 96 11.67 -5.97 7.28
CA TYR A 96 11.06 -6.04 5.93
C TYR A 96 11.95 -6.73 4.87
N ASN A 97 13.27 -6.82 5.09
CA ASN A 97 14.18 -7.38 4.09
C ASN A 97 14.13 -8.92 4.00
N GLU A 98 13.27 -9.57 4.79
CA GLU A 98 13.16 -11.02 4.89
C GLU A 98 11.90 -11.60 4.21
N ILE A 99 11.12 -10.75 3.52
CA ILE A 99 9.88 -11.12 2.80
C ILE A 99 10.04 -10.91 1.30
#